data_AF-A0A3D9GZS4-F1
#
_entry.id   AF-A0A3D9GZS4-F1
#
_cell.length_a   1.000
_cell.length_b   1.000
_cell.length_c   1.000
_cell.angle_alpha   90.00
_cell.angle_beta   90.00
_cell.angle_gamma   90.00
#
_symmetry.space_group_name_H-M   'P 1'
#
loop_
_entity.id
_entity.type
_entity.pdbx_description
1 polymer ?
#
loop_
_entity_poly.entity_id
_entity_poly.type
_entity_poly.pdbx_seq_one_letter_code
_entity_poly.pdbx_strand_id
1 'polypeptide(L)'
;MKKLLLTSLILVLAISSLSAQTEFGVKSGYFKSFRETNTTFEGDGLKNNKNYNDGLYIGAFVEFSISERFYIQPEVTYVNIKNDFDQLQIPVLAKYRIGKKFKVLAGPNLGFLLNTNENFHSYYLGVSLGVSYDITNRLSIEARYNLALSNSLKDDFSSSSDLFAEFNGFQFGLVYRFD
;
A
#
# COMPACT_ATOMS: atom_id res chain seq x y z
N MET A 1 29.07 -2.52 26.93
CA MET A 1 29.40 -1.23 26.28
C MET A 1 30.11 -1.41 24.93
N LYS A 2 31.23 -2.16 24.82
CA LYS A 2 31.94 -2.35 23.54
C LYS A 2 31.09 -2.98 22.41
N LYS A 3 30.16 -3.89 22.75
CA LYS A 3 29.24 -4.53 21.79
C LYS A 3 28.19 -3.55 21.21
N LEU A 4 27.70 -2.60 22.03
CA LEU A 4 26.71 -1.59 21.61
C LEU A 4 27.34 -0.53 20.69
N LEU A 5 28.60 -0.17 20.95
CA LEU A 5 29.37 0.73 20.07
C LEU A 5 29.67 0.09 18.72
N LEU A 6 30.00 -1.21 18.70
CA LEU A 6 30.25 -1.92 17.45
C LEU A 6 28.97 -2.08 16.61
N THR A 7 27.84 -2.40 17.23
CA THR A 7 26.54 -2.45 16.51
C THR A 7 26.12 -1.07 16.01
N SER A 8 26.32 -0.01 16.79
CA SER A 8 26.07 1.36 16.35
C SER A 8 26.98 1.77 15.19
N LEU A 9 28.27 1.41 15.23
CA LEU A 9 29.22 1.72 14.17
C LEU A 9 28.90 0.95 12.87
N ILE A 10 28.50 -0.32 12.97
CA ILE A 10 28.02 -1.10 11.83
C ILE A 10 26.73 -0.50 11.26
N LEU A 11 25.82 -0.04 12.14
CA LEU A 11 24.58 0.62 11.72
C LEU A 11 24.89 1.94 10.98
N VAL A 12 25.78 2.77 11.52
CA VAL A 12 26.20 4.04 10.90
C VAL A 12 26.93 3.81 9.58
N LEU A 13 27.80 2.80 9.50
CA LEU A 13 28.50 2.44 8.26
C LEU A 13 27.51 1.89 7.20
N ALA A 14 26.56 1.04 7.59
CA ALA A 14 25.49 0.57 6.71
C ALA A 14 24.65 1.75 6.19
N ILE A 15 24.27 2.69 7.07
CA ILE A 15 23.55 3.92 6.71
C ILE A 15 24.39 4.81 5.76
N SER A 16 25.71 4.88 5.93
CA SER A 16 26.58 5.69 5.06
C SER A 16 26.73 5.13 3.64
N SER A 17 26.71 3.79 3.47
CA SER A 17 26.71 3.15 2.14
C SER A 17 25.37 3.25 1.39
N LEU A 18 24.28 3.58 2.10
CA LEU A 18 22.94 3.73 1.52
C LEU A 18 22.75 5.08 0.78
N SER A 19 23.61 6.07 1.02
CA SER A 19 23.44 7.45 0.50
C SER A 19 23.55 7.59 -1.02
N ALA A 20 24.04 6.58 -1.76
CA ALA A 20 24.12 6.61 -3.23
C ALA A 20 23.08 5.71 -3.93
N GLN A 21 22.33 4.90 -3.17
CA GLN A 21 21.38 3.91 -3.68
C GLN A 21 19.94 4.22 -3.26
N THR A 22 19.71 5.33 -2.57
CA THR A 22 18.42 5.72 -2.01
C THR A 22 17.84 6.87 -2.82
N GLU A 23 16.61 6.72 -3.27
CA GLU A 23 15.89 7.73 -4.04
C GLU A 23 14.58 8.07 -3.32
N PHE A 24 14.34 9.36 -3.11
CA PHE A 24 13.12 9.84 -2.45
C PHE A 24 12.12 10.30 -3.50
N GLY A 25 10.83 10.17 -3.20
CA GLY A 25 9.81 10.68 -4.08
C GLY A 25 8.43 10.75 -3.47
N VAL A 26 7.53 11.30 -4.28
CA VAL A 26 6.11 11.44 -3.98
C VAL A 26 5.28 10.83 -5.08
N LYS A 27 4.05 10.45 -4.74
CA LYS A 27 3.09 9.91 -5.68
C LYS A 27 1.70 10.42 -5.38
N SER A 28 0.89 10.49 -6.41
CA SER A 28 -0.51 10.88 -6.27
C SER A 28 -1.33 10.29 -7.41
N GLY A 29 -2.60 10.04 -7.15
CA GLY A 29 -3.44 9.47 -8.18
C GLY A 29 -4.86 9.19 -7.72
N TYR A 30 -5.52 8.38 -8.53
CA TYR A 30 -6.88 7.92 -8.33
C TYR A 30 -6.89 6.55 -7.65
N PHE A 31 -7.86 6.37 -6.76
CA PHE A 31 -8.13 5.12 -6.06
C PHE A 31 -9.54 4.65 -6.40
N LYS A 32 -9.70 3.37 -6.73
CA LYS A 32 -11.00 2.73 -6.91
C LYS A 32 -11.15 1.64 -5.87
N SER A 33 -12.12 1.79 -4.97
CA SER A 33 -12.46 0.79 -3.97
C SER A 33 -13.44 -0.24 -4.53
N PHE A 34 -13.19 -1.51 -4.23
CA PHE A 34 -14.05 -2.65 -4.51
C PHE A 34 -14.41 -3.26 -3.17
N ARG A 35 -15.68 -3.13 -2.80
CA ARG A 35 -16.20 -3.81 -1.62
C ARG A 35 -17.12 -4.93 -2.08
N GLU A 36 -16.70 -6.15 -1.81
CA GLU A 36 -17.57 -7.32 -1.90
C GLU A 36 -18.24 -7.48 -0.54
N THR A 37 -19.53 -7.16 -0.46
CA THR A 37 -20.35 -7.48 0.71
C THR A 37 -21.10 -8.78 0.43
N ASN A 38 -20.71 -9.87 1.07
CA ASN A 38 -21.50 -11.09 1.11
C ASN A 38 -22.72 -10.85 2.00
N THR A 39 -23.85 -10.45 1.42
CA THR A 39 -25.12 -10.39 2.16
C THR A 39 -25.78 -11.75 2.17
N THR A 40 -25.95 -12.34 3.36
CA THR A 40 -26.64 -13.61 3.59
C THR A 40 -28.16 -13.46 3.46
N PHE A 41 -28.73 -14.31 2.58
CA PHE A 41 -30.09 -14.86 2.52
C PHE A 41 -31.33 -13.96 2.72
N GLU A 42 -31.99 -13.62 1.62
CA GLU A 42 -33.46 -13.60 1.54
C GLU A 42 -33.93 -14.25 0.22
N GLY A 43 -34.57 -15.43 0.34
CA GLY A 43 -35.73 -15.89 -0.43
C GLY A 43 -35.73 -16.02 -1.96
N ASP A 44 -34.98 -15.25 -2.76
CA ASP A 44 -35.19 -15.18 -4.21
C ASP A 44 -33.98 -14.65 -5.02
N GLY A 45 -32.87 -15.39 -4.97
CA GLY A 45 -31.72 -15.20 -5.87
C GLY A 45 -30.57 -14.37 -5.31
N LEU A 46 -29.34 -14.81 -5.59
CA LEU A 46 -28.09 -14.15 -5.21
C LEU A 46 -27.96 -12.79 -5.93
N LYS A 47 -28.20 -11.68 -5.23
CA LYS A 47 -27.88 -10.33 -5.73
C LYS A 47 -26.54 -9.87 -5.14
N ASN A 48 -25.47 -10.07 -5.90
CA ASN A 48 -24.15 -9.52 -5.58
C ASN A 48 -24.17 -8.00 -5.82
N ASN A 49 -24.37 -7.20 -4.76
CA ASN A 49 -24.20 -5.76 -4.83
C ASN A 49 -22.71 -5.42 -4.70
N LYS A 50 -22.02 -5.26 -5.84
CA LYS A 50 -20.67 -4.71 -5.88
C LYS A 50 -20.76 -3.19 -5.75
N ASN A 51 -20.36 -2.67 -4.60
CA ASN A 51 -20.27 -1.22 -4.39
C ASN A 51 -18.88 -0.75 -4.81
N TYR A 52 -18.85 0.32 -5.59
CA TYR A 52 -17.65 0.90 -6.16
C TYR A 52 -17.53 2.36 -5.71
N ASN A 53 -16.53 2.66 -4.90
CA ASN A 53 -16.29 4.02 -4.44
C ASN A 53 -15.02 4.59 -5.08
N ASP A 54 -15.12 5.85 -5.49
CA ASP A 54 -14.03 6.61 -6.10
C ASP A 54 -13.25 7.37 -5.03
N GLY A 55 -11.94 7.46 -5.19
CA GLY A 55 -11.07 8.13 -4.25
C GLY A 55 -9.83 8.73 -4.90
N LEU A 56 -9.08 9.47 -4.10
CA LEU A 56 -7.78 10.02 -4.47
C LEU A 56 -6.76 9.58 -3.44
N TYR A 57 -5.50 9.44 -3.85
CA TYR A 57 -4.41 9.17 -2.95
C TYR A 57 -3.25 10.13 -3.17
N ILE A 58 -2.50 10.34 -2.09
CA ILE A 58 -1.20 11.02 -2.08
C ILE A 58 -0.27 10.27 -1.16
N GLY A 59 1.00 10.15 -1.51
CA GLY A 59 1.97 9.43 -0.71
C GLY A 59 3.39 9.86 -0.96
N ALA A 60 4.26 9.44 -0.04
CA ALA A 60 5.70 9.61 -0.12
C ALA A 60 6.37 8.24 0.02
N PHE A 61 7.54 8.10 -0.59
CA PHE A 61 8.28 6.84 -0.58
C PHE A 61 9.78 7.05 -0.55
N VAL A 62 10.46 5.98 -0.18
CA VAL A 62 11.92 5.84 -0.28
C VAL A 62 12.18 4.59 -1.12
N GLU A 63 12.91 4.68 -2.21
CA GLU A 63 13.31 3.56 -3.07
C GLU A 63 14.79 3.23 -2.81
N PHE A 64 15.06 2.03 -2.30
CA PHE A 64 16.41 1.50 -2.11
C PHE A 64 16.79 0.58 -3.27
N SER A 65 17.86 0.92 -3.98
CA SER A 65 18.43 0.10 -5.04
C SER A 65 19.27 -1.03 -4.44
N ILE A 66 18.76 -2.25 -4.46
CA ILE A 66 19.49 -3.43 -3.98
C ILE A 66 20.40 -3.98 -5.10
N SER A 67 19.96 -3.86 -6.35
CA SER A 67 20.77 -4.15 -7.55
C SER A 67 20.31 -3.27 -8.71
N GLU A 68 20.94 -3.39 -9.87
CA GLU A 68 20.56 -2.65 -11.08
C GLU A 68 19.10 -2.87 -11.52
N ARG A 69 18.47 -3.97 -11.08
CA ARG A 69 17.10 -4.33 -11.46
C ARG A 69 16.18 -4.55 -10.28
N PHE A 70 16.68 -4.66 -9.06
CA PHE A 70 15.87 -4.97 -7.88
C PHE A 70 15.90 -3.82 -6.87
N TYR A 71 14.71 -3.43 -6.42
CA TYR A 71 14.47 -2.31 -5.53
C TYR A 71 13.57 -2.70 -4.39
N ILE A 72 13.76 -2.08 -3.23
CA ILE A 72 12.84 -2.13 -2.10
C ILE A 72 12.30 -0.73 -1.86
N GLN A 73 10.98 -0.58 -1.85
CA GLN A 73 10.30 0.70 -1.68
C GLN A 73 9.30 0.65 -0.53
N PRO A 74 9.68 1.03 0.70
CA PRO A 74 8.71 1.45 1.70
C PRO A 74 8.04 2.77 1.29
N GLU A 75 6.77 2.91 1.63
CA GLU A 75 6.00 4.11 1.34
C GLU A 75 4.91 4.33 2.39
N VAL A 76 4.43 5.57 2.47
CA VAL A 76 3.24 5.95 3.25
C VAL A 76 2.29 6.65 2.29
N THR A 77 1.05 6.19 2.24
CA THR A 77 0.03 6.70 1.32
C THR A 77 -1.25 7.01 2.08
N TYR A 78 -1.71 8.24 2.01
CA TYR A 78 -3.05 8.63 2.43
C TYR A 78 -4.02 8.44 1.25
N VAL A 79 -5.17 7.82 1.49
CA VAL A 79 -6.23 7.69 0.50
C VAL A 79 -7.53 8.23 1.09
N ASN A 80 -8.17 9.12 0.35
CA ASN A 80 -9.52 9.59 0.63
C ASN A 80 -10.49 8.88 -0.32
N ILE A 81 -11.47 8.18 0.23
CA ILE A 81 -12.54 7.53 -0.53
C ILE A 81 -13.81 8.38 -0.35
N LYS A 82 -14.37 8.85 -1.46
CA LYS A 82 -15.54 9.72 -1.43
C LYS A 82 -16.72 9.01 -0.77
N ASN A 83 -17.36 9.69 0.17
CA ASN A 83 -18.57 9.23 0.88
C ASN A 83 -18.40 7.90 1.63
N ASP A 84 -17.17 7.54 1.99
CA ASP A 84 -16.87 6.30 2.72
C ASP A 84 -15.94 6.62 3.90
N PHE A 85 -14.68 6.19 3.86
CA PHE A 85 -13.68 6.44 4.87
C PHE A 85 -12.34 6.85 4.27
N ASP A 86 -11.50 7.41 5.12
CA ASP A 86 -10.11 7.68 4.79
C ASP A 86 -9.24 6.52 5.24
N GLN A 87 -8.04 6.40 4.68
CA GLN A 87 -7.11 5.35 5.07
C GLN A 87 -5.67 5.82 4.97
N LEU A 88 -4.83 5.25 5.83
CA LEU A 88 -3.39 5.36 5.78
C LEU A 88 -2.80 3.98 5.44
N GLN A 89 -2.07 3.88 4.34
CA GLN A 89 -1.41 2.66 3.90
C GLN A 89 0.10 2.77 4.05
N ILE A 90 0.73 1.71 4.56
CA ILE A 90 2.17 1.58 4.73
C ILE A 90 2.65 0.28 4.07
N PRO A 91 2.74 0.22 2.74
CA PRO A 91 3.28 -0.93 2.05
C PRO A 91 4.81 -0.88 1.92
N VAL A 92 5.39 -2.07 1.81
CA VAL A 92 6.81 -2.29 1.55
C VAL A 92 6.93 -3.13 0.30
N LEU A 93 7.39 -2.53 -0.79
CA LEU A 93 7.30 -3.14 -2.12
C LEU A 93 8.66 -3.61 -2.59
N ALA A 94 8.73 -4.84 -3.06
CA ALA A 94 9.78 -5.28 -3.97
C ALA A 94 9.43 -4.82 -5.38
N LYS A 95 10.34 -4.11 -6.06
CA LYS A 95 10.20 -3.76 -7.47
C LYS A 95 11.30 -4.43 -8.30
N TYR A 96 10.93 -4.97 -9.45
CA TYR A 96 11.86 -5.58 -10.40
C TYR A 96 11.74 -4.93 -11.77
N ARG A 97 12.84 -4.37 -12.29
CA ARG A 97 12.89 -3.74 -13.61
C ARG A 97 13.05 -4.78 -14.72
N ILE A 98 12.14 -4.73 -15.68
CA ILE A 98 12.14 -5.52 -16.90
C ILE A 98 12.46 -4.57 -18.07
N GLY A 99 13.59 -4.81 -18.73
CA GLY A 99 14.09 -3.92 -19.79
C GLY A 99 14.52 -2.56 -19.22
N LYS A 100 14.25 -1.48 -19.96
CA LYS A 100 14.76 -0.14 -19.63
C LYS A 100 13.82 0.72 -18.78
N LYS A 101 12.51 0.49 -18.85
CA LYS A 101 11.50 1.42 -18.32
C LYS A 101 10.38 0.77 -17.51
N PHE A 102 10.17 -0.53 -17.68
CA PHE A 102 9.05 -1.22 -17.03
C PHE A 102 9.52 -1.82 -15.71
N LYS A 103 8.72 -1.67 -14.66
CA LYS A 103 8.94 -2.30 -13.35
C LYS A 103 7.67 -3.08 -12.97
N VAL A 104 7.83 -4.30 -12.49
CA VAL A 104 6.77 -4.99 -11.73
C VAL A 104 6.99 -4.74 -10.25
N LEU A 105 5.92 -4.66 -9.47
CA LEU A 105 5.99 -4.42 -8.03
C LEU A 105 5.05 -5.34 -7.26
N ALA A 106 5.52 -5.81 -6.11
CA ALA A 106 4.74 -6.65 -5.20
C ALA A 106 5.21 -6.45 -3.77
N GLY A 107 4.31 -6.54 -2.78
CA GLY A 107 4.74 -6.52 -1.39
C GLY A 107 3.60 -6.44 -0.37
N PRO A 108 3.90 -6.65 0.92
CA PRO A 108 2.93 -6.48 1.99
C PRO A 108 2.45 -5.02 2.08
N ASN A 109 1.21 -4.85 2.50
CA ASN A 109 0.55 -3.57 2.73
C ASN A 109 -0.14 -3.59 4.10
N LEU A 110 0.25 -2.68 5.00
CA LEU A 110 -0.47 -2.45 6.26
C LEU A 110 -1.35 -1.22 6.11
N GLY A 111 -2.66 -1.38 6.24
CA GLY A 111 -3.62 -0.28 6.16
C GLY A 111 -4.28 0.03 7.49
N PHE A 112 -4.56 1.30 7.73
CA PHE A 112 -5.32 1.81 8.88
C PHE A 112 -6.52 2.57 8.34
N LEU A 113 -7.72 2.20 8.80
CA LEU A 113 -8.96 2.89 8.46
C LEU A 113 -9.12 4.10 9.39
N LEU A 114 -9.39 5.26 8.80
CA LEU A 114 -9.57 6.53 9.48
C LEU A 114 -11.02 7.01 9.33
N ASN A 115 -11.48 7.78 10.31
CA ASN A 115 -12.81 8.42 10.29
C ASN A 115 -14.00 7.44 10.26
N THR A 116 -13.84 6.25 10.85
CA THR A 116 -14.97 5.37 11.20
C THR A 116 -15.65 5.96 12.41
N ASN A 117 -16.95 6.29 12.32
CA ASN A 117 -17.75 7.01 13.31
C ASN A 117 -17.76 6.43 14.75
N GLU A 118 -17.12 5.29 15.01
CA GLU A 118 -16.94 4.73 16.35
C GLU A 118 -15.55 4.07 16.48
N ASN A 119 -14.73 4.55 17.41
CA ASN A 119 -13.46 3.98 17.88
C ASN A 119 -12.42 3.60 16.80
N PHE A 120 -11.41 4.47 16.69
CA PHE A 120 -10.23 4.40 15.83
C PHE A 120 -9.31 3.18 16.07
N HIS A 121 -9.65 1.94 15.66
CA HIS A 121 -8.68 0.83 15.74
C HIS A 121 -8.80 -0.25 14.64
N SER A 122 -9.40 0.03 13.49
CA SER A 122 -9.43 -0.96 12.41
C SER A 122 -8.19 -0.86 11.52
N TYR A 123 -7.30 -1.84 11.64
CA TYR A 123 -6.19 -2.05 10.71
C TYR A 123 -6.41 -3.32 9.88
N TYR A 124 -5.76 -3.41 8.73
CA TYR A 124 -5.75 -4.60 7.90
C TYR A 124 -4.35 -4.87 7.34
N LEU A 125 -4.05 -6.15 7.17
CA LEU A 125 -2.91 -6.63 6.40
C LEU A 125 -3.38 -7.00 5.00
N GLY A 126 -2.57 -6.67 4.02
CA GLY A 126 -2.85 -6.93 2.62
C GLY A 126 -1.58 -7.13 1.81
N VAL A 127 -1.76 -7.34 0.51
CA VAL A 127 -0.70 -7.44 -0.48
C VAL A 127 -1.00 -6.50 -1.63
N SER A 128 0.02 -5.78 -2.06
CA SER A 128 0.01 -4.94 -3.25
C SER A 128 0.67 -5.69 -4.39
N LEU A 129 0.09 -5.61 -5.59
CA LEU A 129 0.65 -6.12 -6.85
C LEU A 129 0.47 -5.04 -7.91
N GLY A 130 1.47 -4.78 -8.74
CA GLY A 130 1.34 -3.73 -9.73
C GLY A 130 2.46 -3.65 -10.74
N VAL A 131 2.39 -2.60 -11.53
CA VAL A 131 3.34 -2.28 -12.58
C VAL A 131 3.60 -0.77 -12.59
N SER A 132 4.80 -0.38 -12.99
CA SER A 132 5.22 1.01 -13.17
C SER A 132 5.95 1.15 -14.49
N TYR A 133 5.75 2.28 -15.17
CA TYR A 133 6.46 2.62 -16.39
C TYR A 133 7.15 3.97 -16.22
N ASP A 134 8.48 3.99 -16.33
CA ASP A 134 9.32 5.17 -16.23
C ASP A 134 9.23 5.96 -17.55
N ILE A 135 8.48 7.07 -17.53
CA ILE A 135 8.34 7.98 -18.67
C ILE A 135 9.67 8.70 -18.88
N THR A 136 10.19 9.28 -17.80
CA THR A 136 11.51 9.91 -17.69
C THR A 136 12.26 9.31 -16.50
N ASN A 137 13.49 9.77 -16.22
CA ASN A 137 14.23 9.31 -15.04
C ASN A 137 13.49 9.65 -13.73
N ARG A 138 12.76 10.76 -13.70
CA ARG A 138 12.05 11.26 -12.50
C ARG A 138 10.56 10.96 -12.48
N LEU A 139 9.93 10.84 -13.65
CA LEU A 139 8.48 10.71 -13.76
C LEU A 139 8.10 9.31 -14.24
N SER A 140 7.19 8.66 -13.50
CA SER A 140 6.60 7.37 -13.86
C SER A 140 5.10 7.38 -13.70
N ILE A 141 4.43 6.48 -14.43
CA ILE A 141 3.05 6.10 -14.17
C ILE A 141 3.04 4.75 -13.45
N GLU A 142 2.14 4.58 -12.49
CA GLU A 142 2.00 3.36 -11.71
C GLU A 142 0.53 2.91 -11.69
N ALA A 143 0.34 1.60 -11.88
CA ALA A 143 -0.94 0.93 -11.74
C ALA A 143 -0.79 -0.24 -10.77
N ARG A 144 -1.64 -0.32 -9.75
CA ARG A 144 -1.50 -1.28 -8.65
C ARG A 144 -2.85 -1.76 -8.16
N TYR A 145 -2.95 -3.04 -7.86
CA TYR A 145 -4.04 -3.66 -7.12
C TYR A 145 -3.61 -3.93 -5.68
N ASN A 146 -4.44 -3.55 -4.73
CA ASN A 146 -4.27 -3.83 -3.31
C ASN A 146 -5.35 -4.83 -2.90
N LEU A 147 -4.92 -5.96 -2.37
CA LEU A 147 -5.76 -7.04 -1.86
C LEU A 147 -5.64 -7.06 -0.34
N ALA A 148 -6.73 -6.82 0.39
CA ALA A 148 -6.74 -7.03 1.83
C ALA A 148 -6.83 -8.54 2.13
N LEU A 149 -5.93 -9.04 2.98
CA LEU A 149 -5.86 -10.46 3.37
C LEU A 149 -6.40 -10.71 4.78
N SER A 150 -6.38 -9.71 5.66
CA SER A 150 -6.92 -9.82 7.02
C SER A 150 -8.19 -8.98 7.18
N ASN A 151 -9.08 -9.46 8.05
CA ASN A 151 -10.23 -8.69 8.49
C ASN A 151 -9.77 -7.44 9.25
N SER A 152 -10.58 -6.38 9.17
CA SER A 152 -10.52 -5.28 10.13
C SER A 152 -10.95 -5.81 11.49
N LEU A 153 -9.98 -6.21 12.32
CA LEU A 153 -10.27 -6.71 13.66
C LEU A 153 -10.79 -5.55 14.51
N LYS A 154 -12.06 -5.64 14.96
CA LYS A 154 -12.45 -4.99 16.20
C LYS A 154 -12.00 -5.93 17.31
N ASP A 155 -11.02 -5.49 18.10
CA ASP A 155 -10.77 -6.11 19.40
C ASP A 155 -11.98 -5.82 20.29
N ASP A 156 -12.95 -6.73 20.26
CA ASP A 156 -13.76 -7.04 21.43
C ASP A 156 -14.31 -8.47 21.32
N PHE A 157 -14.15 -9.16 22.45
CA PHE A 157 -14.54 -10.53 22.74
C PHE A 157 -16.01 -10.80 22.35
N SER A 158 -16.27 -12.01 21.82
CA SER A 158 -17.59 -12.67 21.61
C SER A 158 -18.36 -12.40 20.30
N SER A 159 -18.56 -13.52 19.59
CA SER A 159 -19.73 -13.91 18.79
C SER A 159 -20.31 -12.94 17.76
N SER A 160 -20.31 -13.42 16.51
CA SER A 160 -21.44 -13.46 15.54
C SER A 160 -21.07 -12.91 14.16
N SER A 161 -20.97 -13.85 13.20
CA SER A 161 -21.24 -13.70 11.76
C SER A 161 -20.44 -12.67 10.95
N ASP A 162 -19.46 -13.18 10.21
CA ASP A 162 -19.27 -12.95 8.76
C ASP A 162 -19.48 -11.51 8.25
N LEU A 163 -18.65 -10.58 8.70
CA LEU A 163 -18.41 -9.33 7.99
C LEU A 163 -17.08 -9.45 7.23
N PHE A 164 -17.10 -10.27 6.18
CA PHE A 164 -16.09 -10.26 5.12
C PHE A 164 -16.21 -8.94 4.35
N ALA A 165 -15.54 -7.90 4.83
CA ALA A 165 -15.32 -6.69 4.06
C ALA A 165 -13.87 -6.73 3.56
N GLU A 166 -13.64 -7.50 2.49
CA GLU A 166 -12.36 -7.45 1.78
C GLU A 166 -12.20 -6.06 1.17
N PHE A 167 -11.29 -5.26 1.75
CA PHE A 167 -10.98 -3.94 1.23
C PHE A 167 -9.99 -4.05 0.08
N ASN A 168 -10.54 -4.24 -1.12
CA ASN A 168 -9.75 -4.39 -2.34
C ASN A 168 -9.78 -3.09 -3.14
N GLY A 169 -8.68 -2.73 -3.79
CA GLY A 169 -8.64 -1.44 -4.48
C GLY A 169 -7.59 -1.31 -5.57
N PHE A 170 -7.96 -0.67 -6.68
CA PHE A 170 -6.98 -0.25 -7.68
C PHE A 170 -6.47 1.16 -7.39
N GLN A 171 -5.17 1.35 -7.56
CA GLN A 171 -4.47 2.63 -7.56
C GLN A 171 -3.90 2.88 -8.95
N PHE A 172 -4.14 4.07 -9.47
CA PHE A 172 -3.53 4.56 -10.71
C PHE A 172 -3.01 5.96 -10.49
N GLY A 173 -1.74 6.23 -10.79
CA GLY A 173 -1.21 7.56 -10.54
C GLY A 173 0.16 7.84 -11.10
N LEU A 174 0.62 9.04 -10.78
CA LEU A 174 1.94 9.55 -11.13
C LEU A 174 2.88 9.38 -9.95
N VAL A 175 4.14 9.09 -10.28
CA VAL A 175 5.24 8.95 -9.34
C VAL A 175 6.33 9.93 -9.77
N TYR A 176 6.74 10.79 -8.86
CA TYR A 176 7.82 11.75 -9.06
C TYR A 176 8.96 11.46 -8.09
N ARG A 177 10.15 11.23 -8.62
CA ARG A 177 11.39 11.03 -7.88
C ARG A 177 12.22 12.31 -7.90
N PHE A 178 12.83 12.64 -6.77
CA PHE A 178 13.48 13.93 -6.57
C PHE A 178 14.84 14.06 -7.26
N ASP A 179 15.56 12.96 -7.47
CA ASP A 179 16.90 12.95 -8.06
C ASP A 179 16.95 12.23 -9.42
#